data_AF-A0A8J6MRS1-F1
#
_entry.id   AF-A0A8J6MRS1-F1
#
_cell.length_a   1.000
_cell.length_b   1.000
_cell.length_c   1.000
_cell.angle_alpha   90.00
_cell.angle_beta   90.00
_cell.angle_gamma   90.00
#
_symmetry.space_group_name_H-M   'P 1'
#
loop_
_entity.id
_entity.type
_entity.pdbx_description
1 polymer ?
#
loop_
_entity_poly.entity_id
_entity_poly.type
_entity_poly.pdbx_seq_one_letter_code
_entity_poly.pdbx_strand_id
1 'polypeptide(L)' 'WRHVKVVHFNDSVYPSGSFKDRHAQVGSGLIGLEQMSQVITSAQLSANPFILETAEGVDGTHKEEIALLRKLAIH' A
#
# COMPACT_ATOMS: atom_id res chain seq x y z
N TRP A 1 -16.71 5.32 -0.25
CA TRP A 1 -16.47 5.65 -1.67
C TRP A 1 -17.26 4.71 -2.57
N ARG A 2 -18.43 5.12 -3.11
CA ARG A 2 -19.40 4.18 -3.75
C ARG A 2 -18.93 3.55 -5.06
N HIS A 3 -18.07 4.24 -5.80
CA HIS A 3 -17.58 3.78 -7.11
C HIS A 3 -16.18 3.15 -7.04
N VAL A 4 -15.49 3.22 -5.91
CA VAL A 4 -14.19 2.55 -5.73
C VAL A 4 -14.44 1.06 -5.55
N LYS A 5 -13.82 0.26 -6.42
CA LYS A 5 -13.94 -1.20 -6.41
C LYS A 5 -12.69 -1.90 -5.91
N VAL A 6 -11.53 -1.27 -6.08
CA VAL A 6 -10.22 -1.79 -5.71
C VAL A 6 -9.28 -0.62 -5.43
N VAL A 7 -8.26 -0.86 -4.63
CA VAL A 7 -7.14 0.05 -4.41
C VAL A 7 -5.85 -0.67 -4.80
N HIS A 8 -5.10 -0.14 -5.75
CA HIS A 8 -3.71 -0.55 -5.95
C HIS A 8 -2.87 0.19 -4.91
N PHE A 9 -2.18 -0.55 -4.06
CA PHE A 9 -1.69 -0.06 -2.79
C PHE A 9 -0.17 -0.13 -2.70
N ASN A 10 0.46 0.78 -3.45
CA ASN A 10 1.90 0.80 -3.64
C ASN A 10 2.48 2.05 -2.97
N ASP A 11 3.62 1.91 -2.30
CA ASP A 11 4.42 3.07 -1.91
C ASP A 11 5.12 3.64 -3.17
N SER A 12 5.69 4.84 -3.08
CA SER A 12 6.36 5.51 -4.19
C SER A 12 7.85 5.67 -3.93
N VAL A 13 8.68 5.29 -4.90
CA VAL A 13 10.14 5.59 -4.84
C VAL A 13 10.40 7.10 -4.90
N TYR A 14 9.50 7.89 -5.49
CA TYR A 14 9.70 9.31 -5.74
C TYR A 14 8.70 10.21 -5.00
N PRO A 15 9.06 11.49 -4.75
CA PRO A 15 8.16 12.44 -4.12
C PRO A 15 6.88 12.65 -4.93
N SER A 16 5.82 13.11 -4.25
CA SER A 16 4.59 13.54 -4.90
C SER A 16 4.85 14.61 -5.96
N GLY A 17 4.11 14.55 -7.08
CA GLY A 17 4.28 15.47 -8.20
C GLY A 17 5.49 15.20 -9.10
N SER A 18 6.19 14.07 -8.93
CA SER A 18 7.33 13.70 -9.78
C SER A 18 6.97 13.09 -11.14
N PHE A 19 5.70 12.71 -11.35
CA PHE A 19 5.21 12.05 -12.57
C PHE A 19 5.98 10.77 -12.95
N LYS A 20 6.51 10.07 -11.95
CA LYS A 20 7.21 8.79 -12.13
C LYS A 20 6.42 7.66 -11.48
N ASP A 21 6.12 6.66 -12.30
CA ASP A 21 5.44 5.45 -11.87
C ASP A 21 6.48 4.37 -11.49
N ARG A 22 6.99 4.46 -10.25
CA ARG A 22 7.92 3.48 -9.67
C ARG A 22 7.48 3.14 -8.26
N HIS A 23 6.94 1.94 -8.14
CA HIS A 23 6.47 1.40 -6.88
C HIS A 23 7.63 1.05 -5.95
N ALA A 24 7.44 1.34 -4.68
CA ALA A 24 8.26 0.86 -3.58
C ALA A 24 7.43 -0.08 -2.71
N GLN A 25 8.11 -0.99 -2.01
CA GLN A 25 7.47 -1.81 -1.00
C GLN A 25 6.88 -0.93 0.11
N VAL A 26 5.80 -1.40 0.74
CA VAL A 26 5.07 -0.70 1.80
C VAL A 26 6.03 -0.17 2.87
N GLY A 27 6.04 1.14 3.08
CA GLY A 27 6.84 1.82 4.11
C GLY A 27 8.31 2.03 3.75
N SER A 28 8.74 1.62 2.56
CA SER A 28 10.11 1.83 2.06
C SER A 28 10.21 3.00 1.08
N GLY A 29 9.07 3.60 0.71
CA GLY A 29 9.00 4.74 -0.19
C GLY A 29 8.72 6.06 0.52
N LEU A 30 8.35 7.06 -0.27
CA LEU A 30 8.15 8.44 0.14
C LEU A 30 6.68 8.79 0.42
N ILE A 31 5.73 7.87 0.18
CA ILE A 31 4.40 7.97 0.82
C ILE A 31 4.58 7.60 2.29
N GLY A 32 5.30 6.52 2.57
CA GLY A 32 5.70 6.13 3.91
C GLY A 32 4.63 5.38 4.70
N LEU A 33 5.09 4.66 5.73
CA LEU A 33 4.26 3.71 6.47
C LEU A 33 3.09 4.38 7.22
N GLU A 34 3.31 5.57 7.76
CA GLU A 34 2.29 6.31 8.52
C GLU A 34 1.09 6.67 7.65
N GLN A 35 1.33 7.28 6.50
CA GLN A 35 0.30 7.70 5.56
C GLN A 35 -0.42 6.48 4.96
N MET A 36 0.32 5.42 4.64
CA MET A 36 -0.27 4.17 4.18
C MET A 36 -1.17 3.55 5.26
N SER A 37 -0.74 3.56 6.53
CA SER A 37 -1.56 3.07 7.66
C SER A 37 -2.91 3.81 7.76
N GLN A 38 -2.92 5.13 7.55
CA GLN A 38 -4.15 5.92 7.55
C GLN A 38 -5.11 5.51 6.43
N VAL A 39 -4.59 5.18 5.24
CA VAL A 39 -5.42 4.79 4.10
C VAL A 39 -6.05 3.42 4.30
N ILE A 40 -5.25 2.42 4.71
CA ILE A 40 -5.73 1.04 4.86
C ILE A 40 -6.73 0.88 6.02
N THR A 41 -6.64 1.73 7.04
CA THR A 41 -7.58 1.77 8.17
C THR A 41 -8.78 2.69 7.95
N SER A 42 -8.82 3.45 6.85
CA SER A 42 -9.90 4.41 6.62
C SER A 42 -11.27 3.73 6.48
N ALA A 43 -12.28 4.25 7.17
CA ALA A 43 -13.67 3.75 7.07
C ALA A 43 -14.22 3.78 5.63
N GLN A 44 -13.62 4.64 4.82
CA GLN A 44 -13.90 4.87 3.42
C GLN A 44 -13.51 3.73 2.49
N LEU A 45 -12.41 3.04 2.80
CA LEU A 45 -11.72 2.09 1.92
C LEU A 45 -11.40 0.75 2.58
N SER A 46 -11.51 0.61 3.91
CA SER A 46 -11.15 -0.64 4.62
C SER A 46 -11.96 -1.86 4.19
N ALA A 47 -13.15 -1.66 3.62
CA ALA A 47 -13.97 -2.72 3.04
C ALA A 47 -13.59 -3.07 1.58
N ASN A 48 -12.72 -2.29 0.95
CA ASN A 48 -12.27 -2.53 -0.42
C ASN A 48 -11.11 -3.54 -0.46
N PRO A 49 -10.96 -4.31 -1.56
CA PRO A 49 -9.74 -5.05 -1.83
C PRO A 49 -8.55 -4.12 -2.08
N PHE A 50 -7.41 -4.46 -1.48
CA PHE A 50 -6.12 -3.82 -1.71
C PHE A 50 -5.20 -4.79 -2.46
N ILE A 51 -4.60 -4.33 -3.55
CA ILE A 51 -3.71 -5.12 -4.43
C ILE A 51 -2.31 -4.52 -4.37
N LEU A 52 -1.31 -5.37 -4.13
CA LEU A 52 0.11 -4.99 -4.22
C LEU A 52 0.61 -5.24 -5.64
N GLU A 53 1.35 -4.26 -6.18
CA GLU A 53 2.06 -4.33 -7.46
C GLU A 53 3.53 -3.90 -7.26
N THR A 54 4.04 -4.14 -6.06
CA THR A 54 5.42 -3.88 -5.65
C THR A 54 6.36 -4.95 -6.22
N ALA A 55 7.67 -4.77 -6.07
CA ALA A 55 8.60 -5.87 -6.34
C ALA A 55 8.41 -6.99 -5.29
N GLU A 56 8.63 -8.24 -5.70
CA GLU A 56 8.62 -9.39 -4.78
C GLU A 56 9.73 -9.24 -3.72
N GLY A 57 9.47 -9.79 -2.53
CA GLY A 57 10.48 -9.94 -1.49
C GLY A 57 11.54 -10.96 -1.85
N VAL A 58 12.51 -11.14 -0.95
CA VAL A 58 13.64 -12.07 -1.14
C VAL A 58 13.16 -13.52 -1.35
N ASP A 59 12.00 -13.88 -0.81
CA ASP A 59 11.39 -15.20 -0.97
C ASP A 59 10.58 -15.36 -2.26
N GLY A 60 10.57 -14.34 -3.14
CA GLY A 60 9.78 -14.33 -4.37
C GLY A 60 8.28 -14.10 -4.12
N THR A 61 7.90 -13.57 -2.95
CA THR A 61 6.49 -13.35 -2.60
C THR A 61 6.26 -11.97 -1.96
N HIS A 62 4.98 -11.60 -1.80
CA HIS A 62 4.56 -10.42 -1.03
C HIS A 62 4.18 -10.74 0.42
N LYS A 63 4.56 -11.91 0.95
CA LYS A 63 4.06 -12.41 2.23
C LYS A 63 4.36 -11.46 3.39
N GLU A 64 5.55 -10.85 3.41
CA GLU A 64 5.97 -9.92 4.45
C GLU A 64 5.16 -8.61 4.41
N GLU A 65 4.97 -8.03 3.22
CA GLU A 65 4.15 -6.83 3.03
C GLU A 65 2.69 -7.09 3.40
N ILE A 66 2.12 -8.22 2.96
CA ILE A 66 0.75 -8.61 3.33
C ILE A 66 0.62 -8.78 4.85
N ALA A 67 1.61 -9.39 5.51
CA ALA A 67 1.60 -9.56 6.96
C ALA A 67 1.68 -8.22 7.69
N LEU A 68 2.50 -7.28 7.20
CA LEU A 68 2.59 -5.92 7.72
C LEU A 68 1.25 -5.19 7.57
N LEU A 69 0.67 -5.18 6.37
CA LEU A 69 -0.61 -4.54 6.10
C LEU A 69 -1.75 -5.10 6.94
N ARG A 70 -1.79 -6.42 7.15
CA ARG A 70 -2.78 -7.06 8.05
C ARG A 70 -2.61 -6.60 9.49
N LYS A 71 -1.39 -6.42 9.98
CA LYS A 71 -1.15 -5.88 11.33
C LYS A 71 -1.64 -4.44 11.46
N LEU A 72 -1.49 -3.62 10.43
CA LEU A 72 -1.97 -2.24 10.42
C LEU A 72 -3.49 -2.14 10.29
N ALA A 73 -4.11 -3.04 9.54
CA ALA A 73 -5.55 -3.04 9.30
C ALA A 73 -6.38 -3.55 10.49
N ILE A 74 -5.77 -4.22 11.47
CA ILE A 74 -6.42 -4.67 12.70
C ILE A 74 -6.28 -3.56 13.74
N HIS A 75 -7.28 -2.69 13.80
CA HIS A 75 -7.57 -1.82 14.94
C HIS A 75 -9.01 -2.05 15.40
#